data_AF-A0A933G6L4-F1
#
_entry.id   AF-A0A933G6L4-F1
#
_cell.length_a   1.000
_cell.length_b   1.000
_cell.length_c   1.000
_cell.angle_alpha   90.00
_cell.angle_beta   90.00
_cell.angle_gamma   90.00
#
_symmetry.space_group_name_H-M   'P 1'
#
loop_
_entity.id
_entity.type
_entity.pdbx_description
1 polymer ?
#
loop_
_entity_poly.entity_id
_entity_poly.type
_entity_poly.pdbx_seq_one_letter_code
_entity_poly.pdbx_strand_id
1 'polypeptide(L)'
;MGRKSQAWIATAGLVVLLAGVQSAWATTIATFADPTIDTSPIVPLFTVSGGTITGGWTGTGLNLELADPPIPSNPTATMFNDVIFEFAPMIYVGTPTNGVVMGGQFRLYKRDNSQPGNKGAELLRIDFQQAYLTRSAVGADNIFSDNGVVFTAYGVPLDLEEETFAFSFANQKLTPPSGYTATASFTSSAVPEPATLLVLLGGLPLVMVRRR
;
A
#
# COMPACT_ATOMS: atom_id res chain seq x y z
N MET A 1 58.07 23.85 -42.41
CA MET A 1 56.91 23.42 -43.24
C MET A 1 56.58 21.99 -42.86
N GLY A 2 55.34 21.68 -42.46
CA GLY A 2 54.90 20.31 -42.16
C GLY A 2 54.36 20.08 -40.73
N ARG A 3 53.32 20.82 -40.34
CA ARG A 3 52.41 20.43 -39.25
C ARG A 3 51.43 19.35 -39.76
N LYS A 4 50.86 18.60 -38.81
CA LYS A 4 49.70 17.66 -38.85
C LYS A 4 50.17 16.20 -38.87
N SER A 5 49.74 15.31 -37.97
CA SER A 5 48.41 15.16 -37.39
C SER A 5 48.45 14.38 -36.06
N GLN A 6 48.16 15.05 -34.94
CA GLN A 6 47.58 14.38 -33.76
C GLN A 6 46.10 14.78 -33.73
N ALA A 7 45.23 13.86 -34.10
CA ALA A 7 43.79 14.00 -34.00
C ALA A 7 43.16 12.63 -33.73
N TRP A 8 43.48 12.05 -32.57
CA TRP A 8 42.56 11.13 -31.92
C TRP A 8 41.67 11.96 -31.02
N ILE A 9 40.69 12.60 -31.66
CA ILE A 9 39.63 13.36 -30.99
C ILE A 9 38.82 12.37 -30.17
N ALA A 10 38.65 12.73 -28.91
CA ALA A 10 37.96 12.00 -27.87
C ALA A 10 36.50 11.68 -28.26
N THR A 11 36.25 10.45 -28.67
CA THR A 11 34.89 9.90 -28.86
C THR A 11 34.67 8.74 -27.88
N ALA A 12 34.85 8.98 -26.58
CA ALA A 12 34.62 7.98 -25.53
C ALA A 12 33.93 8.57 -24.29
N GLY A 13 33.28 9.72 -24.41
CA GLY A 13 32.80 10.51 -23.27
C GLY A 13 31.31 10.79 -23.22
N LEU A 14 30.46 9.97 -23.88
CA LEU A 14 28.99 10.16 -23.86
C LEU A 14 28.22 8.82 -23.96
N VAL A 15 28.65 7.78 -23.24
CA VAL A 15 27.95 6.47 -23.25
C VAL A 15 27.51 6.00 -21.85
N VAL A 16 27.83 6.68 -20.75
CA VAL A 16 27.59 6.15 -19.38
C VAL A 16 26.52 6.90 -18.58
N LEU A 17 25.72 7.79 -19.18
CA LEU A 17 24.61 8.48 -18.49
C LEU A 17 23.21 7.91 -18.83
N LEU A 18 23.16 6.74 -19.47
CA LEU A 18 21.92 5.98 -19.70
C LEU A 18 21.73 4.82 -18.72
N ALA A 19 22.66 4.62 -17.78
CA ALA A 19 22.54 3.58 -16.77
C ALA A 19 21.67 4.09 -15.60
N GLY A 20 20.40 3.68 -15.59
CA GLY A 20 19.64 3.57 -14.36
C GLY A 20 18.59 4.65 -14.10
N VAL A 21 17.78 5.02 -15.08
CA VAL A 21 16.40 5.42 -14.73
C VAL A 21 15.71 4.15 -14.23
N GLN A 22 15.88 3.85 -12.94
CA GLN A 22 15.00 2.88 -12.28
C GLN A 22 13.64 3.53 -12.22
N SER A 23 12.73 3.02 -13.04
CA SER A 23 11.33 3.40 -12.98
C SER A 23 10.80 3.02 -11.59
N ALA A 24 10.36 4.03 -10.83
CA ALA A 24 9.59 3.83 -9.61
C ALA A 24 8.31 3.06 -9.99
N TRP A 25 8.22 1.80 -9.55
CA TRP A 25 7.03 0.97 -9.76
C TRP A 25 6.31 0.84 -8.41
N ALA A 26 5.04 1.24 -8.39
CA ALA A 26 4.17 0.98 -7.27
C ALA A 26 4.03 -0.54 -7.12
N THR A 27 4.43 -1.08 -5.97
CA THR A 27 4.34 -2.51 -5.68
C THR A 27 3.12 -2.76 -4.81
N THR A 28 2.26 -3.70 -5.22
CA THR A 28 1.15 -4.13 -4.39
C THR A 28 1.67 -4.88 -3.16
N ILE A 29 1.42 -4.36 -1.96
CA ILE A 29 1.92 -4.96 -0.71
C ILE A 29 0.97 -6.05 -0.25
N ALA A 30 -0.33 -5.76 -0.30
CA ALA A 30 -1.34 -6.75 0.00
C ALA A 30 -2.63 -6.56 -0.77
N THR A 31 -3.29 -7.68 -1.03
CA THR A 31 -4.68 -7.72 -1.48
C THR A 31 -5.48 -8.67 -0.60
N PHE A 32 -6.78 -8.38 -0.44
CA PHE A 32 -7.72 -9.38 0.02
C PHE A 32 -8.95 -9.41 -0.88
N ALA A 33 -9.48 -10.62 -1.07
CA ALA A 33 -10.74 -10.85 -1.77
C ALA A 33 -11.85 -11.09 -0.74
N ASP A 34 -12.97 -10.42 -0.94
CA ASP A 34 -14.18 -10.55 -0.14
C ASP A 34 -14.66 -12.02 -0.12
N PRO A 35 -14.81 -12.65 1.07
CA PRO A 35 -15.27 -14.03 1.21
C PRO A 35 -16.72 -14.26 0.79
N THR A 36 -17.50 -13.20 0.55
CA THR A 36 -18.96 -13.30 0.37
C THR A 36 -19.41 -13.61 -1.07
N ILE A 37 -18.50 -14.04 -1.96
CA ILE A 37 -18.90 -14.70 -3.22
C ILE A 37 -19.73 -15.94 -2.84
N ASP A 38 -21.03 -15.89 -3.08
CA ASP A 38 -22.03 -16.96 -2.92
C ASP A 38 -22.60 -17.31 -1.53
N THR A 39 -22.36 -16.53 -0.46
CA THR A 39 -23.01 -16.81 0.84
C THR A 39 -24.10 -15.80 1.18
N SER A 40 -25.35 -16.26 1.22
CA SER A 40 -26.47 -15.54 1.84
C SER A 40 -26.61 -16.00 3.30
N PRO A 41 -26.56 -15.10 4.29
CA PRO A 41 -26.51 -13.64 4.17
C PRO A 41 -25.10 -13.07 3.92
N ILE A 42 -25.00 -12.02 3.10
CA ILE A 42 -23.78 -11.22 2.91
C ILE A 42 -23.42 -10.58 4.26
N VAL A 43 -22.24 -10.91 4.78
CA VAL A 43 -21.71 -10.33 6.01
C VAL A 43 -20.86 -9.11 5.63
N PRO A 44 -21.22 -7.89 6.05
CA PRO A 44 -20.51 -6.70 5.64
C PRO A 44 -19.15 -6.58 6.32
N LEU A 45 -18.18 -6.08 5.59
CA LEU A 45 -16.83 -5.83 6.10
C LEU A 45 -16.70 -4.44 6.72
N PHE A 46 -17.50 -3.48 6.22
CA PHE A 46 -17.55 -2.10 6.67
C PHE A 46 -18.99 -1.69 6.98
N THR A 47 -19.15 -0.87 8.01
CA THR A 47 -20.38 -0.18 8.38
C THR A 47 -20.04 1.28 8.60
N VAL A 48 -20.74 2.16 7.90
CA VAL A 48 -20.64 3.61 8.05
C VAL A 48 -21.95 4.11 8.61
N SER A 49 -21.93 4.66 9.82
CA SER A 49 -23.13 5.20 10.48
C SER A 49 -22.74 6.15 11.61
N GLY A 50 -23.56 7.17 11.86
CA GLY A 50 -23.44 8.03 13.04
C GLY A 50 -22.09 8.74 13.19
N GLY A 51 -21.44 9.13 12.09
CA GLY A 51 -20.11 9.76 12.12
C GLY A 51 -18.97 8.79 12.43
N THR A 52 -19.23 7.48 12.34
CA THR A 52 -18.22 6.44 12.55
C THR A 52 -18.15 5.48 11.37
N ILE A 53 -16.96 4.95 11.13
CA ILE A 53 -16.71 3.79 10.27
C ILE A 53 -16.20 2.65 11.17
N THR A 54 -16.85 1.49 11.07
CA THR A 54 -16.54 0.29 11.85
C THR A 54 -16.54 -0.92 10.94
N GLY A 55 -15.92 -2.02 11.36
CA GLY A 55 -15.91 -3.23 10.56
C GLY A 55 -14.86 -4.23 11.02
N GLY A 56 -14.58 -5.19 10.16
CA GLY A 56 -13.73 -6.33 10.47
C GLY A 56 -14.31 -7.65 9.97
N TRP A 57 -13.51 -8.69 10.05
CA TRP A 57 -13.85 -10.05 9.65
C TRP A 57 -13.24 -11.05 10.62
N THR A 58 -14.07 -11.89 11.23
CA THR A 58 -13.62 -13.01 12.09
C THR A 58 -14.05 -14.38 11.54
N GLY A 59 -14.82 -14.41 10.46
CA GLY A 59 -15.24 -15.64 9.76
C GLY A 59 -14.13 -16.25 8.91
N THR A 60 -14.40 -17.39 8.28
CA THR A 60 -13.49 -18.02 7.31
C THR A 60 -13.64 -17.40 5.91
N GLY A 61 -12.75 -17.73 4.98
CA GLY A 61 -12.80 -17.36 3.56
C GLY A 61 -12.06 -16.08 3.17
N LEU A 62 -11.67 -15.25 4.14
CA LEU A 62 -10.89 -14.05 3.85
C LEU A 62 -9.44 -14.45 3.61
N ASN A 63 -8.95 -14.25 2.40
CA ASN A 63 -7.58 -14.60 2.03
C ASN A 63 -6.77 -13.31 1.85
N LEU A 64 -5.56 -13.30 2.41
CA LEU A 64 -4.59 -12.22 2.29
C LEU A 64 -3.43 -12.70 1.43
N GLU A 65 -3.16 -11.98 0.36
CA GLU A 65 -1.93 -12.11 -0.40
C GLU A 65 -0.96 -11.04 0.09
N LEU A 66 0.21 -11.42 0.60
CA LEU A 66 1.31 -10.50 0.91
C LEU A 66 2.42 -10.68 -0.12
N ALA A 67 2.93 -9.58 -0.67
CA ALA A 67 4.18 -9.66 -1.41
C ALA A 67 5.31 -10.11 -0.46
N ASP A 68 5.92 -11.28 -0.73
CA ASP A 68 7.22 -11.63 -0.17
C ASP A 68 8.24 -10.61 -0.71
N PRO A 69 9.33 -10.26 0.02
CA PRO A 69 9.95 -8.94 0.00
C PRO A 69 10.08 -8.41 -1.42
N PRO A 70 9.91 -7.08 -1.64
CA PRO A 70 9.83 -6.47 -2.97
C PRO A 70 11.18 -6.55 -3.68
N ILE A 71 11.58 -7.76 -4.05
CA ILE A 71 12.74 -8.07 -4.84
C ILE A 71 12.16 -8.38 -6.22
N PRO A 72 12.38 -7.49 -7.21
CA PRO A 72 11.83 -7.64 -8.56
C PRO A 72 12.12 -8.99 -9.22
N SER A 73 13.09 -9.75 -8.70
CA SER A 73 13.50 -11.05 -9.23
C SER A 73 12.73 -12.25 -8.67
N ASN A 74 11.88 -12.12 -7.65
CA ASN A 74 11.10 -13.25 -7.14
C ASN A 74 9.69 -12.83 -6.66
N PRO A 75 8.70 -12.75 -7.56
CA PRO A 75 7.35 -12.24 -7.27
C PRO A 75 6.45 -13.25 -6.58
N THR A 76 6.99 -14.23 -5.84
CA THR A 76 6.15 -15.20 -5.14
C THR A 76 5.46 -14.54 -3.96
N ALA A 77 4.22 -14.11 -4.15
CA ALA A 77 3.39 -13.65 -3.05
C ALA A 77 3.10 -14.80 -2.08
N THR A 78 3.10 -14.49 -0.78
CA THR A 78 2.70 -15.42 0.28
C THR A 78 1.20 -15.31 0.48
N MET A 79 0.49 -16.41 0.27
CA MET A 79 -0.95 -16.51 0.53
C MET A 79 -1.22 -16.96 1.96
N PHE A 80 -2.04 -16.20 2.67
CA PHE A 80 -2.58 -16.54 3.98
C PHE A 80 -4.09 -16.72 3.87
N ASN A 81 -4.57 -17.92 4.13
CA ASN A 81 -6.00 -18.22 4.11
C ASN A 81 -6.67 -17.95 5.46
N ASP A 82 -7.97 -17.67 5.42
CA ASP A 82 -8.83 -17.48 6.60
C ASP A 82 -8.36 -16.41 7.59
N VAL A 83 -7.73 -15.34 7.12
CA VAL A 83 -7.21 -14.27 7.97
C VAL A 83 -8.33 -13.55 8.72
N ILE A 84 -7.96 -12.96 9.85
CA ILE A 84 -8.84 -12.11 10.65
C ILE A 84 -8.51 -10.66 10.31
N PHE A 85 -9.50 -9.92 9.84
CA PHE A 85 -9.39 -8.48 9.62
C PHE A 85 -9.99 -7.73 10.81
N GLU A 86 -9.27 -6.77 11.33
CA GLU A 86 -9.72 -5.92 12.43
C GLU A 86 -9.39 -4.47 12.13
N PHE A 87 -10.32 -3.59 12.48
CA PHE A 87 -10.00 -2.20 12.73
C PHE A 87 -10.90 -1.65 13.83
N ALA A 88 -10.35 -0.75 14.63
CA ALA A 88 -11.12 -0.09 15.68
C ALA A 88 -12.12 0.91 15.05
N PRO A 89 -13.28 1.18 15.68
CA PRO A 89 -14.16 2.25 15.23
C PRO A 89 -13.41 3.56 15.04
N MET A 90 -13.52 4.14 13.85
CA MET A 90 -12.88 5.41 13.52
C MET A 90 -13.93 6.49 13.33
N ILE A 91 -13.61 7.70 13.79
CA ILE A 91 -14.46 8.87 13.61
C ILE A 91 -14.27 9.36 12.17
N TYR A 92 -15.34 9.73 11.49
CA TYR A 92 -15.25 10.49 10.25
C TYR A 92 -16.08 11.78 10.34
N VAL A 93 -15.63 12.81 9.66
CA VAL A 93 -16.30 14.12 9.54
C VAL A 93 -16.73 14.31 8.09
N GLY A 94 -18.03 14.52 7.87
CA GLY A 94 -18.59 14.72 6.52
C GLY A 94 -19.98 14.12 6.39
N THR A 95 -20.29 13.63 5.19
CA THR A 95 -21.52 12.89 4.89
C THR A 95 -21.19 11.42 4.66
N PRO A 96 -22.18 10.51 4.71
CA PRO A 96 -21.95 9.10 4.36
C PRO A 96 -21.41 8.89 2.93
N THR A 97 -21.50 9.89 2.05
CA THR A 97 -21.00 9.77 0.67
C THR A 97 -19.63 10.42 0.45
N ASN A 98 -19.22 11.32 1.34
CA ASN A 98 -17.94 12.01 1.24
C ASN A 98 -17.53 12.56 2.61
N GLY A 99 -16.33 12.23 3.08
CA GLY A 99 -15.84 12.70 4.36
C GLY A 99 -14.38 12.36 4.60
N VAL A 100 -13.90 12.78 5.76
CA VAL A 100 -12.54 12.58 6.21
C VAL A 100 -12.59 11.66 7.43
N VAL A 101 -11.94 10.50 7.33
CA VAL A 101 -11.73 9.57 8.43
C VAL A 101 -10.49 10.03 9.21
N MET A 102 -10.65 10.19 10.51
CA MET A 102 -9.54 10.50 11.41
C MET A 102 -8.62 9.29 11.58
N GLY A 103 -7.41 9.53 12.07
CA GLY A 103 -6.37 8.52 12.17
C GLY A 103 -6.81 7.24 12.86
N GLY A 104 -6.24 6.14 12.38
CA GLY A 104 -6.59 4.81 12.83
C GLY A 104 -5.67 3.74 12.26
N GLN A 105 -6.11 2.50 12.42
CA GLN A 105 -5.29 1.34 12.08
C GLN A 105 -6.13 0.23 11.47
N PHE A 106 -5.62 -0.39 10.41
CA PHE A 106 -6.11 -1.64 9.87
C PHE A 106 -5.13 -2.75 10.22
N ARG A 107 -5.65 -3.90 10.67
CA ARG A 107 -4.82 -5.03 11.09
C ARG A 107 -5.36 -6.33 10.50
N LEU A 108 -4.46 -7.15 9.99
CA LEU A 108 -4.75 -8.52 9.58
C LEU A 108 -3.92 -9.49 10.39
N TYR A 109 -4.55 -10.55 10.87
CA TYR A 109 -3.92 -11.58 11.67
C TYR A 109 -4.10 -12.94 11.01
N LYS A 110 -3.10 -13.80 11.20
CA LYS A 110 -3.26 -15.23 10.96
C LYS A 110 -4.34 -15.75 11.91
N ARG A 111 -5.27 -16.55 11.42
CA ARG A 111 -6.20 -17.28 12.30
C ARG A 111 -5.44 -18.30 13.13
N ASP A 112 -5.70 -18.27 14.43
CA ASP A 112 -5.36 -19.39 15.30
C ASP A 112 -6.54 -20.37 15.34
N ASN A 113 -6.29 -21.60 14.91
CA ASN A 113 -7.30 -22.65 14.84
C ASN A 113 -7.58 -23.30 16.20
N SER A 114 -6.93 -22.84 17.28
CA SER A 114 -7.23 -23.29 18.64
C SER A 114 -8.67 -22.98 19.08
N GLN A 115 -9.22 -21.83 18.65
CA GLN A 115 -10.62 -21.43 18.90
C GLN A 115 -11.15 -20.53 17.77
N PRO A 116 -12.46 -20.56 17.46
CA PRO A 116 -13.07 -19.67 16.47
C PRO A 116 -12.86 -18.19 16.83
N GLY A 117 -12.27 -17.42 15.92
CA GLY A 117 -12.03 -15.98 16.08
C GLY A 117 -10.76 -15.62 16.86
N ASN A 118 -9.93 -16.60 17.27
CA ASN A 118 -8.64 -16.30 17.88
C ASN A 118 -7.63 -15.79 16.85
N LYS A 119 -6.94 -14.72 17.24
CA LYS A 119 -5.88 -14.09 16.47
C LYS A 119 -4.54 -14.74 16.83
N GLY A 120 -3.83 -15.19 15.81
CA GLY A 120 -2.42 -15.57 15.89
C GLY A 120 -1.50 -14.37 15.64
N ALA A 121 -0.43 -14.59 14.88
CA ALA A 121 0.52 -13.53 14.51
C ALA A 121 -0.14 -12.44 13.65
N GLU A 122 0.25 -11.18 13.89
CA GLU A 122 -0.07 -10.03 13.03
C GLU A 122 0.66 -10.21 11.68
N LEU A 123 -0.08 -10.18 10.58
CA LEU A 123 0.40 -10.37 9.21
C LEU A 123 0.64 -9.04 8.50
N LEU A 124 -0.28 -8.10 8.69
CA LEU A 124 -0.21 -6.75 8.13
C LEU A 124 -0.83 -5.76 9.10
N ARG A 125 -0.18 -4.61 9.26
CA ARG A 125 -0.72 -3.42 9.90
C ARG A 125 -0.54 -2.22 8.98
N ILE A 126 -1.57 -1.39 8.94
CA ILE A 126 -1.59 -0.10 8.26
C ILE A 126 -1.97 0.92 9.31
N ASP A 127 -1.06 1.81 9.65
CA ASP A 127 -1.32 2.97 10.49
C ASP A 127 -1.48 4.20 9.59
N PHE A 128 -2.40 5.10 9.91
CA PHE A 128 -2.59 6.34 9.16
C PHE A 128 -3.13 7.46 10.05
N GLN A 129 -2.83 8.71 9.72
CA GLN A 129 -3.31 9.90 10.45
C GLN A 129 -4.64 10.43 9.90
N GLN A 130 -4.88 10.24 8.60
CA GLN A 130 -6.09 10.67 7.92
C GLN A 130 -6.38 9.77 6.72
N ALA A 131 -7.66 9.60 6.38
CA ALA A 131 -8.08 8.96 5.15
C ALA A 131 -9.33 9.64 4.59
N TYR A 132 -9.59 9.47 3.30
CA TYR A 132 -10.76 10.00 2.64
C TYR A 132 -11.80 8.91 2.45
N LEU A 133 -12.99 9.15 2.97
CA LEU A 133 -14.16 8.31 2.77
C LEU A 133 -14.95 8.86 1.59
N THR A 134 -15.25 8.00 0.63
CA THR A 134 -16.20 8.26 -0.45
C THR A 134 -17.29 7.19 -0.42
N ARG A 135 -18.36 7.41 -1.17
CA ARG A 135 -19.41 6.39 -1.35
C ARG A 135 -18.83 5.05 -1.82
N SER A 136 -17.76 5.05 -2.60
CA SER A 136 -17.20 3.86 -3.23
C SER A 136 -15.92 3.35 -2.60
N ALA A 137 -15.28 4.07 -1.68
CA ALA A 137 -13.99 3.67 -1.14
C ALA A 137 -13.62 4.39 0.16
N VAL A 138 -12.65 3.85 0.89
CA VAL A 138 -11.86 4.58 1.87
C VAL A 138 -10.38 4.41 1.56
N GLY A 139 -9.61 5.49 1.55
CA GLY A 139 -8.18 5.41 1.22
C GLY A 139 -7.38 6.62 1.66
N ALA A 140 -6.07 6.46 1.70
CA ALA A 140 -5.11 7.52 1.96
C ALA A 140 -3.85 7.29 1.13
N ASP A 141 -3.08 8.34 0.94
CA ASP A 141 -1.78 8.34 0.31
C ASP A 141 -0.80 9.20 1.12
N ASN A 142 0.50 9.07 0.89
CA ASN A 142 1.53 10.01 1.36
C ASN A 142 2.09 10.87 0.20
N ILE A 143 1.62 10.66 -1.04
CA ILE A 143 2.19 11.26 -2.26
C ILE A 143 1.73 12.71 -2.42
N PHE A 144 0.42 12.94 -2.29
CA PHE A 144 -0.21 14.24 -2.52
C PHE A 144 -0.71 14.89 -1.23
N SER A 145 -0.93 14.09 -0.21
CA SER A 145 -1.32 14.52 1.12
C SER A 145 -0.54 13.70 2.11
N ASP A 146 0.34 14.29 2.93
CA ASP A 146 1.10 13.58 3.95
C ASP A 146 0.15 13.07 5.05
N ASN A 147 -0.56 11.97 4.76
CA ASN A 147 -1.58 11.40 5.65
C ASN A 147 -0.95 10.42 6.66
N GLY A 148 0.38 10.36 6.73
CA GLY A 148 1.14 9.53 7.65
C GLY A 148 0.80 8.04 7.56
N VAL A 149 0.62 7.53 6.34
CA VAL A 149 0.39 6.10 6.08
C VAL A 149 1.68 5.33 6.35
N VAL A 150 1.64 4.30 7.19
CA VAL A 150 2.80 3.46 7.50
C VAL A 150 2.38 1.99 7.44
N PHE A 151 3.14 1.17 6.72
CA PHE A 151 2.92 -0.27 6.63
C PHE A 151 3.88 -1.05 7.53
N THR A 152 3.36 -2.09 8.18
CA THR A 152 4.17 -3.12 8.83
C THR A 152 3.67 -4.48 8.38
N ALA A 153 4.52 -5.29 7.76
CA ALA A 153 4.17 -6.62 7.27
C ALA A 153 5.01 -7.71 7.94
N TYR A 154 4.43 -8.90 8.08
CA TYR A 154 5.11 -10.05 8.69
C TYR A 154 6.32 -10.48 7.87
N GLY A 155 7.48 -10.57 8.54
CA GLY A 155 8.71 -11.11 7.95
C GLY A 155 9.40 -10.20 6.92
N VAL A 156 8.87 -9.00 6.67
CA VAL A 156 9.41 -8.06 5.68
C VAL A 156 9.82 -6.76 6.36
N PRO A 157 11.13 -6.47 6.47
CA PRO A 157 11.57 -5.10 6.71
C PRO A 157 11.21 -4.28 5.47
N LEU A 158 10.28 -3.35 5.65
CA LEU A 158 9.77 -2.48 4.61
C LEU A 158 10.41 -1.10 4.77
N ASP A 159 11.47 -0.84 4.01
CA ASP A 159 11.95 0.53 3.78
C ASP A 159 11.13 1.09 2.60
N LEU A 160 9.96 1.63 2.94
CA LEU A 160 9.02 2.19 1.97
C LEU A 160 8.95 3.71 2.15
N GLU A 161 8.76 4.39 1.03
CA GLU A 161 8.33 5.78 0.99
C GLU A 161 7.01 5.83 0.20
N GLU A 162 6.26 6.91 0.35
CA GLU A 162 5.07 7.19 -0.46
C GLU A 162 3.99 6.10 -0.41
N GLU A 163 3.67 5.62 0.80
CA GLU A 163 2.66 4.61 1.04
C GLU A 163 1.25 5.10 0.69
N THR A 164 0.47 4.23 0.02
CA THR A 164 -0.95 4.47 -0.23
C THR A 164 -1.76 3.20 -0.06
N PHE A 165 -2.98 3.36 0.46
CA PHE A 165 -3.94 2.28 0.57
C PHE A 165 -5.31 2.72 0.09
N ALA A 166 -6.06 1.77 -0.47
CA ALA A 166 -7.45 1.96 -0.82
C ALA A 166 -8.26 0.68 -0.57
N PHE A 167 -9.38 0.83 0.12
CA PHE A 167 -10.44 -0.17 0.20
C PHE A 167 -11.57 0.28 -0.73
N SER A 168 -11.87 -0.52 -1.75
CA SER A 168 -13.00 -0.28 -2.66
C SER A 168 -14.23 -1.00 -2.15
N PHE A 169 -15.33 -0.28 -1.96
CA PHE A 169 -16.58 -0.81 -1.44
C PHE A 169 -17.44 -1.48 -2.52
N ALA A 170 -18.00 -2.64 -2.18
CA ALA A 170 -18.95 -3.40 -2.98
C ALA A 170 -20.20 -3.77 -2.15
N ASN A 171 -21.23 -4.31 -2.82
CA ASN A 171 -22.45 -4.84 -2.19
C ASN A 171 -23.09 -3.90 -1.15
N GLN A 172 -23.13 -2.60 -1.46
CA GLN A 172 -23.57 -1.58 -0.52
C GLN A 172 -25.06 -1.73 -0.20
N LYS A 173 -25.40 -1.65 1.10
CA LYS A 173 -26.79 -1.67 1.56
C LYS A 173 -27.01 -0.53 2.55
N LEU A 174 -28.06 0.26 2.32
CA LEU A 174 -28.43 1.36 3.21
C LEU A 174 -28.86 0.84 4.59
N THR A 175 -28.43 1.54 5.63
CA THR A 175 -28.85 1.31 7.02
C THR A 175 -29.55 2.56 7.57
N PRO A 176 -30.74 2.42 8.19
CA PRO A 176 -31.38 3.54 8.88
C PRO A 176 -30.58 3.98 10.11
N PRO A 177 -30.60 5.28 10.51
CA PRO A 177 -31.31 6.40 9.89
C PRO A 177 -30.54 7.05 8.72
N SER A 178 -29.22 6.93 8.67
CA SER A 178 -28.38 7.45 7.59
C SER A 178 -27.00 6.78 7.63
N GLY A 179 -26.87 5.66 6.95
CA GLY A 179 -25.63 4.89 6.88
C GLY A 179 -25.67 3.86 5.76
N TYR A 180 -24.59 3.10 5.65
CA TYR A 180 -24.56 1.93 4.78
C TYR A 180 -23.58 0.90 5.32
N THR A 181 -23.83 -0.35 4.93
CA THR A 181 -22.86 -1.42 5.04
C THR A 181 -22.28 -1.72 3.67
N ALA A 182 -21.03 -2.14 3.62
CA ALA A 182 -20.38 -2.56 2.38
C ALA A 182 -19.48 -3.77 2.65
N THR A 183 -19.31 -4.59 1.64
CA THR A 183 -18.11 -5.42 1.56
C THR A 183 -17.00 -4.60 0.91
N ALA A 184 -15.76 -5.09 0.89
CA ALA A 184 -14.69 -4.37 0.23
C ALA A 184 -13.68 -5.31 -0.40
N SER A 185 -12.94 -4.80 -1.38
CA SER A 185 -11.63 -5.32 -1.76
C SER A 185 -10.57 -4.29 -1.38
N PHE A 186 -9.35 -4.74 -1.15
CA PHE A 186 -8.26 -3.88 -0.73
C PHE A 186 -7.07 -4.02 -1.65
N THR A 187 -6.46 -2.88 -1.93
CA THR A 187 -5.17 -2.78 -2.58
C THR A 187 -4.34 -1.79 -1.78
N SER A 188 -3.17 -2.23 -1.32
CA SER A 188 -2.11 -1.31 -0.84
C SER A 188 -0.97 -1.31 -1.83
N SER A 189 -0.39 -0.14 -2.04
CA SER A 189 0.85 -0.02 -2.79
C SER A 189 1.81 0.96 -2.13
N ALA A 190 3.09 0.72 -2.32
CA ALA A 190 4.12 1.70 -2.00
C ALA A 190 5.16 1.75 -3.10
N VAL A 191 5.93 2.84 -3.11
CA VAL A 191 7.05 3.01 -4.02
C VAL A 191 8.32 2.67 -3.23
N PRO A 192 9.07 1.63 -3.61
CA PRO A 192 10.39 1.40 -3.03
C PRO A 192 11.29 2.61 -3.30
N GLU A 193 12.08 3.04 -2.31
CA GLU A 193 13.01 4.16 -2.45
C GLU A 193 13.86 3.99 -3.73
N PRO A 194 13.79 4.94 -4.68
CA PRO A 194 14.46 4.75 -5.94
C PRO A 194 15.97 5.01 -5.73
N ALA A 195 16.80 4.01 -6.07
CA ALA A 195 18.27 4.08 -5.93
C ALA A 195 18.91 5.24 -6.73
N THR A 196 18.12 6.00 -7.51
CA THR A 196 18.49 7.27 -8.13
C THR A 196 19.03 8.31 -7.16
N LEU A 197 18.63 8.34 -5.88
CA LEU A 197 19.24 9.23 -4.88
C LEU A 197 20.71 8.88 -4.64
N LEU A 198 21.03 7.59 -4.53
CA LEU A 198 22.40 7.10 -4.40
C LEU A 198 23.23 7.37 -5.65
N VAL A 199 22.64 7.22 -6.84
CA VAL A 199 23.31 7.53 -8.12
C VAL A 199 23.54 9.03 -8.30
N LEU A 200 22.59 9.88 -7.90
CA LEU A 200 22.74 11.34 -7.95
C LEU A 200 23.86 11.81 -7.00
N LEU A 201 23.86 11.31 -5.76
CA LEU A 201 24.89 11.62 -4.77
C LEU A 201 26.26 11.05 -5.16
N GLY A 202 26.31 9.86 -5.76
CA GLY A 202 27.53 9.25 -6.29
C GLY A 202 28.04 9.90 -7.58
N GLY A 203 27.16 10.50 -8.38
CA GLY A 203 27.49 11.17 -9.64
C GLY A 203 28.00 12.60 -9.49
N LEU A 204 27.57 13.32 -8.45
CA LEU A 204 28.03 14.68 -8.14
C LEU A 204 29.58 14.82 -8.01
N PRO A 205 30.31 13.94 -7.29
CA PRO A 205 31.76 14.04 -7.23
C PRO A 205 32.44 13.81 -8.59
N LEU A 206 31.89 12.97 -9.46
CA LEU A 206 32.44 12.73 -10.81
C LEU A 206 32.28 13.96 -11.73
N VAL A 207 31.21 14.75 -11.56
CA VAL A 207 31.01 16.01 -12.29
C VAL A 207 31.91 17.13 -11.73
N MET A 208 32.19 17.14 -10.42
CA MET A 208 33.07 18.12 -9.79
C MET A 208 34.55 17.88 -10.08
N VAL A 209 35.00 16.62 -10.20
CA VAL A 209 36.39 16.29 -10.56
C VAL A 209 36.73 16.71 -12.00
N ARG A 210 35.73 16.78 -12.89
CA ARG A 210 35.92 17.23 -14.28
C ARG A 210 36.02 18.75 -14.43
N ARG A 211 35.79 19.52 -13.36
CA ARG A 211 35.88 20.99 -13.35
C ARG A 211 37.17 21.54 -12.72
N ARG A 212 38.14 20.67 -12.43
CA ARG A 212 39.54 21.06 -12.14
C ARG A 212 40.42 20.74 -13.34
#